data_AF-A0A1M4E5C9-F1
#
_entry.id   AF-A0A1M4E5C9-F1
#
_cell.length_a   1.000
_cell.length_b   1.000
_cell.length_c   1.000
_cell.angle_alpha   90.00
_cell.angle_beta   90.00
_cell.angle_gamma   90.00
#
_symmetry.space_group_name_H-M   'P 1'
#
loop_
_entity.id
_entity.type
_entity.pdbx_description
1 polymer ?
#
loop_
_entity_poly.entity_id
_entity_poly.type
_entity_poly.pdbx_seq_one_letter_code
_entity_poly.pdbx_strand_id
1 'polypeptide(L)'
;MKRLLEGTAMRTGVVAAVALAGGLLTSSPAGAATTASGTVATSVTLTAESAALARPRNGTILYDRISGGQGRLKIKNGLSQDGVVALVRGKTKAISIYVRAKSTATINDVRDGTYRIYFTTGTRFNRSKGRFTRNAVYQRFNDKLTYRTTATRIPGWSLTLNPVRGGNAGTSSVNPKDFPA
;
A
#
# COMPACT_ATOMS: atom_id res chain seq x y z
N MET A 1 -61.99 24.08 8.61
CA MET A 1 -62.04 22.69 8.09
C MET A 1 -61.16 21.87 9.02
N LYS A 2 -61.74 21.13 9.98
CA LYS A 2 -61.86 19.65 9.98
C LYS A 2 -60.49 18.96 9.77
N ARG A 3 -59.97 18.03 10.57
CA ARG A 3 -60.32 17.31 11.82
C ARG A 3 -59.04 16.49 12.14
N LEU A 4 -58.50 16.53 13.36
CA LEU A 4 -58.60 15.50 14.43
C LEU A 4 -57.94 14.12 14.14
N LEU A 5 -56.94 13.81 14.99
CA LEU A 5 -56.54 12.53 15.62
C LEU A 5 -56.17 11.37 14.69
N GLU A 6 -55.17 10.51 14.96
CA GLU A 6 -54.94 9.61 16.10
C GLU A 6 -53.43 9.21 16.12
N GLY A 7 -52.78 8.72 17.17
CA GLY A 7 -53.21 8.28 18.48
C GLY A 7 -52.03 7.63 19.23
N THR A 8 -52.20 7.53 20.56
CA THR A 8 -51.56 6.58 21.48
C THR A 8 -50.18 6.92 22.04
N ALA A 9 -50.23 7.69 23.14
CA ALA A 9 -49.40 7.46 24.32
C ALA A 9 -50.10 6.47 25.27
N MET A 10 -49.32 5.94 26.24
CA MET A 10 -49.67 5.18 27.46
C MET A 10 -49.58 3.64 27.37
N ARG A 11 -49.13 2.88 28.39
CA ARG A 11 -48.56 3.08 29.75
C ARG A 11 -48.25 1.66 30.32
N THR A 12 -47.55 1.60 31.47
CA THR A 12 -47.66 0.57 32.56
C THR A 12 -46.83 -0.72 32.38
N GLY A 13 -46.18 -1.32 33.39
CA GLY A 13 -46.25 -1.17 34.86
C GLY A 13 -44.94 -1.58 35.58
N VAL A 14 -44.66 -0.95 36.74
CA VAL A 14 -44.91 -1.41 38.14
C VAL A 14 -43.83 -2.41 38.62
N VAL A 15 -42.77 -1.96 39.32
CA VAL A 15 -42.59 -1.75 40.78
C VAL A 15 -42.54 -3.05 41.61
N ALA A 16 -41.39 -3.28 42.27
CA ALA A 16 -41.31 -3.86 43.61
C ALA A 16 -40.06 -3.30 44.32
N ALA A 17 -40.29 -2.60 45.43
CA ALA A 17 -39.28 -2.11 46.36
C ALA A 17 -39.42 -2.87 47.68
N VAL A 18 -38.31 -3.20 48.35
CA VAL A 18 -38.26 -3.36 49.81
C VAL A 18 -36.90 -2.86 50.30
N ALA A 19 -36.95 -1.87 51.20
CA ALA A 19 -35.82 -1.29 51.91
C ALA A 19 -35.61 -2.00 53.26
N LEU A 20 -34.36 -2.09 53.73
CA LEU A 20 -34.02 -2.16 55.16
C LEU A 20 -32.71 -1.39 55.41
N ALA A 21 -32.72 -0.62 56.50
CA ALA A 21 -31.85 0.48 56.83
C ALA A 21 -30.50 0.08 57.47
N GLY A 22 -29.57 1.04 57.49
CA GLY A 22 -28.57 1.17 58.57
C GLY A 22 -27.13 1.40 58.12
N GLY A 23 -26.54 2.54 58.51
CA GLY A 23 -25.09 2.70 58.64
C GLY A 23 -24.49 3.95 57.99
N LEU A 24 -24.26 4.98 58.80
CA LEU A 24 -23.37 6.12 58.53
C LEU A 24 -22.00 5.65 58.03
N LEU A 25 -21.34 6.45 57.18
CA LEU A 25 -20.03 7.08 57.47
C LEU A 25 -19.62 8.00 56.30
N THR A 26 -18.91 9.06 56.66
CA THR A 26 -18.66 10.29 55.92
C THR A 26 -17.42 10.25 55.02
N SER A 27 -17.41 11.21 54.08
CA SER A 27 -16.27 11.98 53.55
C SER A 27 -15.27 11.37 52.56
N SER A 28 -15.18 12.06 51.41
CA SER A 28 -13.97 12.49 50.67
C SER A 28 -13.06 11.47 49.96
N PRO A 29 -12.89 11.58 48.63
CA PRO A 29 -11.71 11.05 47.96
C PRO A 29 -10.73 12.19 47.65
N ALA A 30 -9.61 12.25 48.38
CA ALA A 30 -8.46 13.07 48.02
C ALA A 30 -7.16 12.28 48.22
N GLY A 31 -6.52 11.97 47.08
CA GLY A 31 -5.08 11.78 46.96
C GLY A 31 -4.50 10.41 47.35
N ALA A 32 -4.06 9.64 46.35
CA ALA A 32 -2.64 9.36 46.07
C ALA A 32 -2.50 8.09 45.21
N ALA A 33 -1.71 8.23 44.16
CA ALA A 33 -1.48 7.24 43.11
C ALA A 33 -0.67 6.04 43.57
N THR A 34 -0.89 4.87 42.94
CA THR A 34 0.16 3.89 42.57
C THR A 34 -0.40 2.95 41.48
N THR A 35 0.10 3.18 40.26
CA THR A 35 0.55 2.19 39.27
C THR A 35 -0.30 0.94 38.98
N ALA A 36 -0.94 0.93 37.81
CA ALA A 36 -1.08 -0.27 36.98
C ALA A 36 -1.02 0.14 35.50
N SER A 37 0.19 0.36 34.98
CA SER A 37 0.44 0.35 33.54
C SER A 37 0.19 -1.07 33.03
N GLY A 38 -0.96 -1.31 32.42
CA GLY A 38 -1.36 -2.63 31.93
C GLY A 38 -1.96 -2.56 30.53
N THR A 39 -1.09 -2.67 29.53
CA THR A 39 -1.34 -3.35 28.25
C THR A 39 -2.47 -2.83 27.34
N VAL A 40 -2.18 -1.84 26.48
CA VAL A 40 -2.97 -1.60 25.25
C VAL A 40 -2.09 -1.44 23.98
N ALA A 41 -0.76 -1.53 24.08
CA ALA A 41 0.13 -1.23 22.94
C ALA A 41 0.27 -2.36 21.89
N THR A 42 -0.18 -3.58 22.19
CA THR A 42 0.14 -4.76 21.36
C THR A 42 -0.85 -5.02 20.21
N SER A 43 -2.11 -4.60 20.33
CA SER A 43 -3.13 -4.85 19.29
C SER A 43 -3.06 -3.85 18.12
N VAL A 44 -2.67 -2.61 18.40
CA VAL A 44 -2.53 -1.56 17.38
C VAL A 44 -1.32 -1.82 16.46
N THR A 45 -0.22 -2.31 17.02
CA THR A 45 1.00 -2.63 16.26
C THR A 45 0.80 -3.82 15.33
N LEU A 46 0.14 -4.90 15.78
CA LEU A 46 -0.16 -6.06 14.93
C LEU A 46 -1.10 -5.71 13.77
N THR A 47 -2.11 -4.86 14.01
CA THR A 47 -3.05 -4.43 12.97
C THR A 47 -2.37 -3.52 11.95
N ALA A 48 -1.57 -2.56 12.40
CA ALA A 48 -0.82 -1.66 11.52
C ALA A 48 0.27 -2.41 10.71
N GLU A 49 0.98 -3.34 11.33
CA GLU A 49 1.98 -4.17 10.64
C GLU A 49 1.32 -5.13 9.63
N SER A 50 0.19 -5.73 9.99
CA SER A 50 -0.61 -6.57 9.07
C SER A 50 -1.15 -5.77 7.89
N ALA A 51 -1.67 -4.56 8.12
CA ALA A 51 -2.10 -3.65 7.06
C ALA A 51 -0.92 -3.19 6.17
N ALA A 52 0.26 -2.98 6.75
CA ALA A 52 1.47 -2.68 6.00
C ALA A 52 1.93 -3.86 5.14
N LEU A 53 1.70 -5.10 5.58
CA LEU A 53 2.00 -6.34 4.84
C LEU A 53 0.87 -6.77 3.90
N ALA A 54 -0.25 -6.05 3.87
CA ALA A 54 -1.34 -6.31 2.95
C ALA A 54 -0.82 -6.21 1.51
N ARG A 55 -0.91 -7.34 0.80
CA ARG A 55 -0.41 -7.49 -0.57
C ARG A 55 -1.11 -6.48 -1.50
N PRO A 56 -0.40 -5.51 -2.10
CA PRO A 56 -1.00 -4.51 -2.99
C PRO A 56 -1.71 -5.14 -4.19
N ARG A 57 -2.65 -4.40 -4.79
CA ARG A 57 -3.29 -4.82 -6.03
C ARG A 57 -2.26 -4.81 -7.17
N ASN A 58 -2.49 -5.62 -8.20
CA ASN A 58 -1.62 -5.61 -9.37
C ASN A 58 -1.75 -4.26 -10.09
N GLY A 59 -0.61 -3.68 -10.47
CA GLY A 59 -0.56 -2.37 -11.12
C GLY A 59 -0.69 -1.18 -10.17
N THR A 60 -0.69 -1.39 -8.84
CA THR A 60 -0.70 -0.29 -7.89
C THR A 60 0.55 0.58 -8.07
N ILE A 61 0.36 1.86 -8.39
CA ILE A 61 1.42 2.85 -8.40
C ILE A 61 1.79 3.16 -6.95
N LEU A 62 3.04 2.86 -6.60
CA LEU A 62 3.61 3.06 -5.26
C LEU A 62 4.24 4.43 -5.12
N TYR A 63 4.68 4.99 -6.24
CA TYR A 63 5.31 6.29 -6.31
C TYR A 63 5.07 6.90 -7.68
N ASP A 64 4.76 8.18 -7.70
CA ASP A 64 4.66 8.94 -8.93
C ASP A 64 5.10 10.39 -8.68
N ARG A 65 5.94 10.90 -9.59
CA ARG A 65 6.42 12.29 -9.61
C ARG A 65 6.18 12.93 -10.97
N ILE A 66 5.73 12.18 -11.97
CA ILE A 66 5.57 12.66 -13.33
C ILE A 66 4.17 12.34 -13.85
N SER A 67 3.50 13.35 -14.39
CA SER A 67 2.21 13.18 -15.05
C SER A 67 2.21 13.84 -16.43
N GLY A 68 1.20 13.52 -17.22
CA GLY A 68 0.94 14.11 -18.54
C GLY A 68 1.80 13.50 -19.67
N GLY A 69 2.34 12.31 -19.46
CA GLY A 69 2.93 11.48 -20.49
C GLY A 69 1.90 10.73 -21.31
N GLN A 70 2.24 10.44 -22.57
CA GLN A 70 1.41 9.61 -23.44
C GLN A 70 2.00 8.19 -23.60
N GLY A 71 3.23 7.99 -23.12
CA GLY A 71 3.94 6.74 -23.27
C GLY A 71 3.32 5.59 -22.49
N ARG A 72 3.35 4.40 -23.11
CA ARG A 72 2.85 3.17 -22.48
C ARG A 72 3.99 2.25 -22.05
N LEU A 73 3.93 1.72 -20.83
CA LEU A 73 4.82 0.68 -20.35
C LEU A 73 3.99 -0.53 -19.91
N LYS A 74 4.20 -1.67 -20.57
CA LYS A 74 3.65 -2.95 -20.17
C LYS A 74 4.72 -3.76 -19.43
N ILE A 75 4.40 -4.29 -18.27
CA ILE A 75 5.32 -5.04 -17.42
C ILE A 75 4.71 -6.40 -17.15
N LYS A 76 5.39 -7.46 -17.61
CA LYS A 76 4.99 -8.85 -17.41
C LYS A 76 5.87 -9.45 -16.32
N ASN A 77 5.25 -9.89 -15.23
CA ASN A 77 5.92 -10.67 -14.21
C ASN A 77 5.60 -12.15 -14.39
N GLY A 78 6.47 -12.90 -15.06
CA GLY A 78 6.33 -14.35 -15.23
C GLY A 78 6.90 -15.17 -14.07
N LEU A 79 7.39 -14.54 -13.00
CA LEU A 79 7.93 -15.23 -11.82
C LEU A 79 6.82 -15.69 -10.87
N SER A 80 7.15 -16.58 -9.94
CA SER A 80 6.28 -16.99 -8.83
C SER A 80 6.24 -15.96 -7.68
N GLN A 81 7.11 -14.96 -7.74
CA GLN A 81 7.22 -13.89 -6.73
C GLN A 81 6.63 -12.59 -7.26
N ASP A 82 6.22 -11.71 -6.34
CA ASP A 82 5.78 -10.36 -6.68
C ASP A 82 6.99 -9.49 -7.03
N GLY A 83 6.73 -8.38 -7.74
CA GLY A 83 7.77 -7.46 -8.18
C GLY A 83 7.38 -6.00 -7.98
N VAL A 84 8.39 -5.15 -7.79
CA VAL A 84 8.28 -3.69 -7.87
C VAL A 84 9.23 -3.23 -8.96
N VAL A 85 8.73 -2.39 -9.87
CA VAL A 85 9.52 -1.80 -10.94
C VAL A 85 9.60 -0.30 -10.73
N ALA A 86 10.81 0.24 -10.73
CA ALA A 86 11.10 1.65 -10.58
C ALA A 86 11.74 2.21 -11.86
N LEU A 87 11.12 3.27 -12.39
CA LEU A 87 11.63 4.05 -13.51
C LEU A 87 12.42 5.23 -12.94
N VAL A 88 13.67 5.38 -13.34
CA VAL A 88 14.55 6.46 -12.92
C VAL A 88 14.94 7.31 -14.11
N ARG A 89 14.66 8.61 -14.05
CA ARG A 89 15.05 9.60 -15.06
C ARG A 89 16.20 10.45 -14.52
N GLY A 90 17.35 10.40 -15.18
CA GLY A 90 18.57 11.01 -14.65
C GLY A 90 18.97 10.37 -13.32
N LYS A 91 18.92 11.14 -12.23
CA LYS A 91 19.21 10.70 -10.86
C LYS A 91 17.95 10.52 -9.99
N THR A 92 16.77 10.77 -10.54
CA THR A 92 15.53 10.89 -9.78
C THR A 92 14.57 9.76 -10.13
N LYS A 93 14.00 9.11 -9.12
CA LYS A 93 12.90 8.16 -9.32
C LYS A 93 11.67 8.91 -9.85
N ALA A 94 11.13 8.43 -10.95
CA ALA A 94 9.99 9.02 -11.63
C ALA A 94 8.70 8.29 -11.25
N ILE A 95 8.66 6.97 -11.46
CA ILE A 95 7.48 6.13 -11.19
C ILE A 95 7.94 4.83 -10.51
N SER A 96 7.14 4.32 -9.58
CA SER A 96 7.29 2.96 -9.04
C SER A 96 5.96 2.24 -9.08
N ILE A 97 5.95 1.00 -9.55
CA ILE A 97 4.73 0.19 -9.71
C ILE A 97 4.89 -1.20 -9.11
N TYR A 98 3.82 -1.68 -8.48
CA TYR A 98 3.69 -3.04 -7.98
C TYR A 98 3.12 -3.98 -9.05
N VAL A 99 3.75 -5.13 -9.25
CA VAL A 99 3.32 -6.16 -10.21
C VAL A 99 3.26 -7.51 -9.52
N ARG A 100 2.08 -8.11 -9.48
CA ARG A 100 1.89 -9.42 -8.83
C ARG A 100 2.58 -10.52 -9.62
N ALA A 101 2.93 -11.61 -8.94
CA ALA A 101 3.38 -12.86 -9.53
C ALA A 101 2.42 -13.31 -10.64
N LYS A 102 2.98 -13.86 -11.72
CA LYS A 102 2.24 -14.35 -12.91
C LYS A 102 1.24 -13.36 -13.50
N SER A 103 1.45 -12.05 -13.28
CA SER A 103 0.54 -10.99 -13.68
C SER A 103 1.21 -9.97 -14.59
N THR A 104 0.39 -9.17 -15.26
CA THR A 104 0.87 -8.06 -16.10
C THR A 104 0.28 -6.74 -15.61
N ALA A 105 1.10 -5.71 -15.51
CA ALA A 105 0.67 -4.35 -15.21
C ALA A 105 0.97 -3.42 -16.38
N THR A 106 0.17 -2.37 -16.55
CA THR A 106 0.37 -1.37 -17.61
C THR A 106 0.30 0.03 -17.00
N ILE A 107 1.27 0.87 -17.35
CA ILE A 107 1.27 2.31 -17.10
C ILE A 107 1.03 3.00 -18.44
N ASN A 108 0.09 3.94 -18.49
CA ASN A 108 -0.23 4.70 -19.72
C ASN A 108 0.24 6.16 -19.67
N ASP A 109 0.80 6.60 -18.54
CA ASP A 109 1.19 7.99 -18.29
C ASP A 109 2.71 8.14 -18.18
N VAL A 110 3.47 7.53 -19.10
CA VAL A 110 4.94 7.64 -19.09
C VAL A 110 5.37 8.85 -19.91
N ARG A 111 5.96 9.83 -19.25
CA ARG A 111 6.43 11.07 -19.90
C ARG A 111 7.66 10.83 -20.77
N ASP A 112 7.79 11.60 -21.84
CA ASP A 112 8.96 11.55 -22.71
C ASP A 112 10.27 11.76 -21.96
N GLY A 113 11.28 10.98 -22.32
CA GLY A 113 12.60 10.96 -21.68
C GLY A 113 13.24 9.57 -21.71
N THR A 114 14.47 9.52 -21.20
CA THR A 114 15.25 8.28 -21.09
C THR A 114 15.28 7.80 -19.64
N TYR A 115 14.91 6.53 -19.43
CA TYR A 115 14.74 5.92 -18.12
C TYR A 115 15.70 4.74 -17.93
N ARG A 116 16.31 4.67 -16.74
CA ARG A 116 16.93 3.44 -16.23
C ARG A 116 15.87 2.68 -15.45
N ILE A 117 15.76 1.38 -15.71
CA ILE A 117 14.73 0.54 -15.09
C ILE A 117 15.38 -0.35 -14.03
N TYR A 118 14.95 -0.16 -12.80
CA TYR A 118 15.29 -1.02 -11.68
C TYR A 118 14.08 -1.86 -11.33
N PHE A 119 14.29 -3.07 -10.85
CA PHE A 119 13.22 -3.88 -10.31
C PHE A 119 13.71 -4.70 -9.14
N THR A 120 12.79 -4.98 -8.23
CA THR A 120 13.01 -5.92 -7.14
C THR A 120 11.90 -6.94 -7.14
N THR A 121 12.23 -8.19 -6.82
CA THR A 121 11.27 -9.27 -6.70
C THR A 121 11.36 -9.87 -5.30
N GLY A 122 10.25 -10.40 -4.80
CA GLY A 122 10.24 -11.04 -3.51
C GLY A 122 8.85 -11.41 -3.02
N THR A 123 8.76 -11.68 -1.72
CA THR A 123 7.51 -12.03 -1.04
C THR A 123 7.32 -11.13 0.18
N ARG A 124 6.08 -11.03 0.66
CA ARG A 124 5.70 -10.18 1.79
C ARG A 124 6.13 -8.72 1.60
N PHE A 125 5.54 -8.06 0.61
CA PHE A 125 5.76 -6.63 0.41
C PHE A 125 5.25 -5.84 1.60
N ASN A 126 6.10 -5.03 2.21
CA ASN A 126 5.73 -4.10 3.27
C ASN A 126 5.58 -2.71 2.65
N ARG A 127 4.34 -2.21 2.57
CA ARG A 127 3.98 -0.92 1.97
C ARG A 127 4.65 0.25 2.69
N SER A 128 4.67 0.23 4.02
CA SER A 128 5.28 1.28 4.84
C SER A 128 6.79 1.37 4.65
N LYS A 129 7.47 0.23 4.42
CA LYS A 129 8.91 0.16 4.17
C LYS A 129 9.27 0.25 2.68
N GLY A 130 8.28 0.22 1.77
CA GLY A 130 8.47 0.23 0.33
C GLY A 130 9.27 -0.95 -0.24
N ARG A 131 9.35 -2.09 0.46
CA ARG A 131 10.23 -3.21 0.08
C ARG A 131 9.66 -4.59 0.43
N PHE A 132 10.19 -5.62 -0.22
CA PHE A 132 9.95 -7.01 0.16
C PHE A 132 10.73 -7.38 1.42
N THR A 133 10.10 -8.08 2.35
CA THR A 133 10.75 -8.51 3.61
C THR A 133 11.33 -9.92 3.53
N ARG A 134 11.03 -10.67 2.46
CA ARG A 134 11.52 -12.06 2.29
C ARG A 134 11.92 -12.35 0.84
N ASN A 135 13.09 -12.96 0.68
CA ASN A 135 13.68 -13.36 -0.60
C ASN A 135 13.72 -12.20 -1.61
N ALA A 136 14.12 -11.02 -1.13
CA ALA A 136 14.21 -9.82 -1.95
C ALA A 136 15.45 -9.88 -2.85
N VAL A 137 15.24 -9.81 -4.16
CA VAL A 137 16.30 -9.74 -5.17
C VAL A 137 16.19 -8.38 -5.84
N TYR A 138 17.32 -7.72 -6.09
CA TYR A 138 17.37 -6.38 -6.67
C TYR A 138 18.18 -6.42 -7.95
N GLN A 139 17.59 -5.93 -9.03
CA GLN A 139 18.15 -6.00 -10.36
C GLN A 139 17.87 -4.71 -11.13
N ARG A 140 18.64 -4.50 -12.18
CA ARG A 140 18.46 -3.40 -13.13
C ARG A 140 18.59 -3.92 -14.54
N PHE A 141 17.78 -3.41 -15.45
CA PHE A 141 18.00 -3.62 -16.87
C PHE A 141 19.25 -2.86 -17.33
N ASN A 142 20.07 -3.53 -18.13
CA ASN A 142 21.28 -2.93 -18.66
C ASN A 142 20.92 -1.79 -19.62
N ASP A 143 19.92 -2.03 -20.45
CA ASP A 143 19.38 -1.07 -21.41
C ASP A 143 18.49 -0.02 -20.75
N LYS A 144 18.43 1.13 -21.42
CA LYS A 144 17.57 2.24 -21.06
C LYS A 144 16.36 2.25 -21.97
N LEU A 145 15.22 2.64 -21.44
CA LEU A 145 14.01 2.88 -22.24
C LEU A 145 13.93 4.36 -22.60
N THR A 146 13.75 4.65 -23.87
CA THR A 146 13.53 6.03 -24.35
C THR A 146 12.11 6.18 -24.84
N TYR A 147 11.40 7.15 -24.27
CA TYR A 147 10.08 7.58 -24.67
C TYR A 147 10.21 8.89 -25.45
N ARG A 148 9.70 8.89 -26.68
CA ARG A 148 9.62 10.08 -27.54
C ARG A 148 8.30 10.04 -28.28
N THR A 149 7.41 10.95 -27.95
CA THR A 149 6.09 11.09 -28.53
C THR A 149 6.14 12.14 -29.65
N THR A 150 5.44 11.86 -30.73
CA THR A 150 5.23 12.80 -31.84
C THR A 150 3.74 12.91 -32.12
N ALA A 151 3.33 13.88 -32.95
CA ALA A 151 1.92 14.06 -33.31
C ALA A 151 1.25 12.79 -33.86
N THR A 152 2.02 11.88 -34.45
CA THR A 152 1.52 10.65 -35.09
C THR A 152 1.94 9.36 -34.39
N ARG A 153 2.79 9.43 -33.34
CA ARG A 153 3.37 8.23 -32.72
C ARG A 153 3.42 8.34 -31.21
N ILE A 154 2.74 7.40 -30.57
CA ILE A 154 2.82 7.20 -29.12
C ILE A 154 3.76 6.02 -28.83
N PRO A 155 4.86 6.22 -28.07
CA PRO A 155 5.81 5.15 -27.74
C PRO A 155 5.19 4.12 -26.79
N GLY A 156 5.47 2.84 -27.04
CA GLY A 156 5.07 1.73 -26.20
C GLY A 156 6.20 0.74 -25.98
N TRP A 157 6.47 0.39 -24.72
CA TRP A 157 7.47 -0.61 -24.34
C TRP A 157 6.85 -1.78 -23.59
N SER A 158 7.45 -2.96 -23.74
CA SER A 158 7.09 -4.15 -22.98
C SER A 158 8.33 -4.69 -22.27
N LEU A 159 8.20 -4.95 -20.98
CA LEU A 159 9.24 -5.46 -20.11
C LEU A 159 8.80 -6.80 -19.52
N THR A 160 9.74 -7.72 -19.36
CA THR A 160 9.50 -9.00 -18.69
C THR A 160 10.50 -9.16 -17.55
N LEU A 161 10.00 -9.46 -16.33
CA LEU A 161 10.86 -9.55 -15.13
C LEU A 161 11.60 -10.89 -15.01
N ASN A 162 11.12 -11.93 -15.69
CA ASN A 162 11.85 -13.20 -15.79
C ASN A 162 12.78 -13.19 -17.02
N PRO A 163 13.87 -13.97 -16.97
CA PRO A 163 14.67 -14.26 -18.17
C PRO A 163 13.77 -14.85 -19.27
N VAL A 164 13.99 -14.41 -20.50
CA VAL A 164 13.35 -14.95 -21.70
C VAL A 164 14.47 -15.46 -22.61
N ARG A 165 14.38 -16.71 -23.05
CA ARG A 165 15.38 -17.30 -23.96
C ARG A 165 15.39 -16.52 -25.27
N GLY A 166 16.56 -16.05 -25.68
CA GLY A 166 16.71 -15.17 -26.85
C GLY A 166 16.18 -13.74 -26.64
N GLY A 167 15.87 -13.35 -25.41
CA GLY A 167 15.47 -11.99 -25.07
C GLY A 167 16.62 -10.99 -25.24
N ASN A 168 16.28 -9.74 -25.52
CA ASN A 168 17.24 -8.65 -25.69
C ASN A 168 17.57 -7.91 -24.39
N ALA A 169 16.82 -8.15 -23.32
CA ALA A 169 16.89 -7.36 -22.09
C ALA A 169 17.80 -8.03 -21.04
N GLY A 170 19.08 -7.70 -21.06
CA GLY A 170 20.04 -8.12 -20.03
C GLY A 170 19.81 -7.42 -18.69
N THR A 171 20.13 -8.09 -17.58
CA THR A 171 20.01 -7.52 -16.23
C THR A 171 21.31 -7.65 -15.44
N SER A 172 21.53 -6.71 -14.53
CA SER A 172 22.63 -6.72 -13.56
C SER A 172 22.06 -6.71 -12.14
N SER A 173 22.74 -7.38 -11.21
CA SER A 173 22.43 -7.30 -9.79
C SER A 173 22.67 -5.87 -9.27
N VAL A 174 21.86 -5.45 -8.29
CA VAL A 174 21.95 -4.13 -7.65
C VAL A 174 22.08 -4.33 -6.15
N ASN A 175 23.00 -3.60 -5.52
CA ASN A 175 23.05 -3.59 -4.06
C ASN A 175 21.75 -2.97 -3.52
N PRO A 176 21.08 -3.56 -2.52
CA PRO A 176 19.87 -3.00 -1.95
C PRO A 176 19.97 -1.53 -1.54
N LYS A 177 21.17 -1.06 -1.14
CA LYS A 177 21.42 0.35 -0.78
C LYS A 177 21.41 1.31 -1.97
N ASP A 178 21.67 0.80 -3.17
CA ASP A 178 21.67 1.55 -4.43
C ASP A 178 20.31 1.50 -5.14
N PHE A 179 19.33 0.80 -4.57
CA PHE A 179 18.00 0.73 -5.16
C PHE A 179 17.27 2.08 -5.03
N PRO A 180 16.56 2.55 -6.08
CA PRO A 180 15.91 3.86 -6.06
C PRO A 180 14.84 4.01 -4.97
N ALA A 181 15.16 4.78 -3.92
CA ALA A 181 14.27 5.12 -2.80
C ALA A 181 13.18 6.12 -3.16
#